data_AF-A0A968WY39-F1
#
_entry.id   AF-A0A968WY39-F1
#
_cell.length_a   1.000
_cell.length_b   1.000
_cell.length_c   1.000
_cell.angle_alpha   90.00
_cell.angle_beta   90.00
_cell.angle_gamma   90.00
#
_symmetry.space_group_name_H-M   'P 1'
#
loop_
_entity.id
_entity.type
_entity.pdbx_description
1 polymer ?
#
loop_
_entity_poly.entity_id
_entity_poly.type
_entity_poly.pdbx_seq_one_letter_code
_entity_poly.pdbx_strand_id
1 'polypeptide(L)'
;MFLKPLGDSAWLVEFPGKFGQDALMQVMGMVAELAKNRPAGVRDVVPSFNTLAVHFSGRNGLEIREWIEAVKVTDHFPEGREIQIPVCYGGEFGPDLETVAHETHMSKEEVIALHSGGIYTVAAIGFSPGFPYLLGLPEKLHLPRRKTPRLGVPAGSVAIAGQQAGIYPFSSPGGWHVLGRTDISLFDPQATPPALLKSGDRLRFIPVGKCGAVEKISTKETAGSERWIDVIQPGALTTVQDLGRPGY
;
A
#
# COMPACT_ATOMS: atom_id res chain seq x y z
N MET A 1 -9.30 -22.42 2.91
CA MET A 1 -9.04 -21.59 1.73
C MET A 1 -10.23 -21.72 0.80
N PHE A 2 -10.78 -20.62 0.31
CA PHE A 2 -11.85 -20.60 -0.70
C PHE A 2 -11.30 -19.96 -1.97
N LEU A 3 -11.51 -20.61 -3.12
CA LEU A 3 -11.11 -20.09 -4.42
C LEU A 3 -12.37 -19.75 -5.23
N LYS A 4 -12.48 -18.51 -5.68
CA LYS A 4 -13.63 -18.04 -6.47
C LYS A 4 -13.20 -17.13 -7.61
N PRO A 5 -13.96 -17.07 -8.72
CA PRO A 5 -13.62 -16.19 -9.83
C PRO A 5 -13.74 -14.73 -9.41
N LEU A 6 -12.85 -13.88 -9.93
CA LEU A 6 -12.88 -12.43 -9.82
C LEU A 6 -12.90 -11.85 -11.24
N GLY A 7 -14.10 -11.79 -11.82
CA GLY A 7 -14.25 -11.50 -13.25
C GLY A 7 -13.82 -12.67 -14.13
N ASP A 8 -13.43 -12.37 -15.37
CA ASP A 8 -13.06 -13.36 -16.39
C ASP A 8 -11.55 -13.70 -16.42
N SER A 9 -10.73 -12.84 -15.80
CA SER A 9 -9.27 -12.87 -15.92
C SER A 9 -8.54 -12.88 -14.58
N ALA A 10 -9.23 -13.23 -13.49
CA ALA A 10 -8.59 -13.40 -12.19
C ALA A 10 -9.30 -14.43 -11.30
N TRP A 11 -8.52 -15.02 -10.40
CA TRP A 11 -9.01 -15.81 -9.27
C TRP A 11 -8.76 -15.07 -7.97
N LEU A 12 -9.70 -15.16 -7.04
CA LEU A 12 -9.55 -14.67 -5.68
C LEU A 12 -9.47 -15.85 -4.72
N VAL A 13 -8.35 -15.95 -4.02
CA VAL A 13 -8.14 -16.84 -2.90
C VAL A 13 -8.53 -16.09 -1.63
N GLU A 14 -9.40 -16.67 -0.81
CA GLU A 14 -9.78 -16.15 0.50
C GLU A 14 -9.36 -17.12 1.61
N PHE A 15 -8.66 -16.57 2.60
CA PHE A 15 -8.26 -17.28 3.79
C PHE A 15 -9.33 -17.04 4.87
N PRO A 16 -10.06 -18.09 5.30
CA PRO A 16 -11.07 -17.95 6.34
C PRO A 16 -10.39 -17.67 7.68
N GLY A 17 -10.95 -16.74 8.45
CA GLY A 17 -10.43 -16.38 9.76
C GLY A 17 -10.69 -14.92 10.12
N LYS A 18 -10.19 -14.51 11.28
CA LYS A 18 -10.22 -13.11 11.69
C LYS A 18 -9.18 -12.32 10.89
N PHE A 19 -9.56 -11.12 10.47
CA PHE A 19 -8.67 -10.12 9.90
C PHE A 19 -7.51 -9.85 10.87
N GLY A 20 -6.26 -9.91 10.41
CA GLY A 20 -5.09 -9.76 11.29
C GLY A 20 -3.80 -10.31 10.71
N GLN A 21 -2.76 -10.34 11.53
CA GLN A 21 -1.42 -10.77 11.12
C GLN A 21 -1.38 -12.25 10.70
N ASP A 22 -2.10 -13.14 11.36
CA ASP A 22 -2.10 -14.58 11.04
C ASP A 22 -2.60 -14.86 9.61
N ALA A 23 -3.71 -14.21 9.23
CA ALA A 23 -4.26 -14.36 7.88
C ALA A 23 -3.32 -13.78 6.82
N LEU A 24 -2.67 -12.65 7.12
CA LEU A 24 -1.66 -12.06 6.25
C LEU A 24 -0.46 -13.00 6.08
N MET A 25 0.01 -13.63 7.16
CA MET A 25 1.10 -14.60 7.09
C MET A 25 0.73 -15.76 6.15
N GLN A 26 -0.46 -16.33 6.26
CA GLN A 26 -0.92 -17.38 5.34
C GLN A 26 -0.94 -16.94 3.87
N VAL A 27 -1.43 -15.71 3.60
CA VAL A 27 -1.39 -15.11 2.26
C VAL A 27 0.05 -14.98 1.77
N MET A 28 0.96 -14.45 2.58
CA MET A 28 2.37 -14.25 2.21
C MET A 28 3.11 -15.58 2.01
N GLY A 29 2.80 -16.61 2.80
CA GLY A 29 3.30 -17.97 2.60
C GLY A 29 2.85 -18.55 1.25
N MET A 30 1.57 -18.38 0.91
CA MET A 30 1.07 -18.79 -0.41
C MET A 30 1.74 -18.03 -1.56
N VAL A 31 1.92 -16.71 -1.42
CA VAL A 31 2.66 -15.90 -2.42
C VAL A 31 4.06 -16.45 -2.64
N ALA A 32 4.78 -16.79 -1.56
CA ALA A 32 6.12 -17.35 -1.64
C ALA A 32 6.17 -18.70 -2.37
N GLU A 33 5.20 -19.57 -2.11
CA GLU A 33 5.10 -20.87 -2.79
C GLU A 33 4.72 -20.74 -4.26
N LEU A 34 3.74 -19.90 -4.58
CA LEU A 34 3.32 -19.62 -5.96
C LEU A 34 4.49 -19.05 -6.78
N ALA A 35 5.33 -18.20 -6.18
CA ALA A 35 6.48 -17.62 -6.87
C ALA A 35 7.48 -18.66 -7.41
N LYS A 36 7.55 -19.88 -6.83
CA LYS A 36 8.54 -20.91 -7.22
C LYS A 36 8.32 -21.47 -8.62
N ASN A 37 7.07 -21.61 -9.06
CA ASN A 37 6.71 -22.24 -10.33
C ASN A 37 5.57 -21.47 -11.01
N ARG A 38 5.76 -20.17 -11.24
CA ARG A 38 4.73 -19.28 -11.80
C ARG A 38 4.48 -19.58 -13.29
N PRO A 39 3.25 -19.92 -13.71
CA PRO A 39 2.92 -20.12 -15.12
C PRO A 39 3.04 -18.83 -15.92
N ALA A 40 3.44 -18.92 -17.19
CA ALA A 40 3.60 -17.77 -18.08
C ALA A 40 2.30 -16.95 -18.27
N GLY A 41 1.13 -17.58 -18.09
CA GLY A 41 -0.17 -16.92 -18.18
C GLY A 41 -0.52 -16.02 -17.00
N VAL A 42 0.20 -16.09 -15.87
CA VAL A 42 -0.07 -15.27 -14.67
C VAL A 42 0.52 -13.87 -14.84
N ARG A 43 -0.36 -12.87 -14.94
CA ARG A 43 0.00 -11.45 -15.05
C ARG A 43 0.35 -10.82 -13.71
N ASP A 44 -0.39 -11.14 -12.66
CA ASP A 44 -0.18 -10.53 -11.35
C ASP A 44 -0.60 -11.43 -10.19
N VAL A 45 0.02 -11.21 -9.03
CA VAL A 45 -0.24 -11.92 -7.77
C VAL A 45 -0.29 -10.86 -6.67
N VAL A 46 -1.51 -10.45 -6.30
CA VAL A 46 -1.77 -9.25 -5.49
C VAL A 46 -2.29 -9.65 -4.10
N PRO A 47 -1.40 -9.72 -3.09
CA PRO A 47 -1.79 -10.01 -1.70
C PRO A 47 -2.43 -8.80 -1.01
N SER A 48 -3.52 -9.05 -0.28
CA SER A 48 -4.24 -8.03 0.48
C SER A 48 -4.91 -8.65 1.71
N PHE A 49 -4.43 -8.31 2.90
CA PHE A 49 -4.94 -8.80 4.19
C PHE A 49 -5.08 -10.33 4.22
N ASN A 50 -6.30 -10.85 4.16
CA ASN A 50 -6.63 -12.29 4.17
C ASN A 50 -6.99 -12.83 2.77
N THR A 51 -6.63 -12.09 1.71
CA THR A 51 -6.98 -12.45 0.34
C THR A 51 -5.76 -12.37 -0.58
N LEU A 52 -5.80 -13.14 -1.66
CA LEU A 52 -4.81 -13.11 -2.73
C LEU A 52 -5.54 -13.14 -4.07
N ALA A 53 -5.37 -12.08 -4.87
CA ALA A 53 -5.86 -12.06 -6.24
C ALA A 53 -4.76 -12.54 -7.19
N VAL A 54 -5.08 -13.48 -8.07
CA VAL A 54 -4.19 -13.96 -9.13
C VAL A 54 -4.78 -13.55 -10.46
N HIS A 55 -4.17 -12.57 -11.12
CA HIS A 55 -4.57 -12.10 -12.43
C HIS A 55 -3.84 -12.89 -13.52
N PHE A 56 -4.54 -13.24 -14.57
CA PHE A 56 -4.00 -14.01 -15.69
C PHE A 56 -4.45 -13.47 -17.04
N SER A 57 -3.85 -14.00 -18.10
CA SER A 57 -4.15 -13.65 -19.49
C SER A 57 -4.71 -14.84 -20.26
N GLY A 58 -5.52 -14.56 -21.28
CA GLY A 58 -6.03 -15.58 -22.20
C GLY A 58 -7.09 -16.48 -21.57
N ARG A 59 -7.26 -17.69 -22.13
CA ARG A 59 -8.28 -18.67 -21.69
C ARG A 59 -7.74 -19.67 -20.66
N ASN A 60 -6.63 -19.36 -19.99
CA ASN A 60 -5.90 -20.30 -19.13
C ASN A 60 -6.47 -20.39 -17.71
N GLY A 61 -7.68 -19.87 -17.47
CA GLY A 61 -8.25 -19.78 -16.11
C GLY A 61 -8.28 -21.11 -15.36
N LEU A 62 -8.59 -22.23 -16.02
CA LEU A 62 -8.61 -23.55 -15.38
C LEU A 62 -7.19 -24.03 -14.99
N GLU A 63 -6.21 -23.89 -15.88
CA GLU A 63 -4.80 -24.22 -15.58
C GLU A 63 -4.27 -23.39 -14.40
N ILE A 64 -4.56 -22.09 -14.39
CA ILE A 64 -4.14 -21.21 -13.28
C ILE A 64 -4.83 -21.61 -11.98
N ARG A 65 -6.11 -22.02 -12.04
CA ARG A 65 -6.82 -22.53 -10.88
C ARG A 65 -6.17 -23.80 -10.32
N GLU A 66 -5.87 -24.78 -11.16
CA GLU A 66 -5.21 -26.02 -10.76
C GLU A 66 -3.84 -25.74 -10.14
N TRP A 67 -3.09 -24.80 -10.71
CA TRP A 67 -1.82 -24.33 -10.15
C TRP A 67 -1.97 -23.71 -8.76
N ILE A 68 -2.98 -22.87 -8.54
CA ILE A 68 -3.30 -22.28 -7.22
C ILE A 68 -3.65 -23.38 -6.22
N GLU A 69 -4.51 -24.33 -6.61
CA GLU A 69 -5.00 -25.42 -5.74
C GLU A 69 -3.89 -26.43 -5.40
N ALA A 70 -2.87 -26.58 -6.25
CA ALA A 70 -1.73 -27.45 -6.01
C ALA A 70 -0.76 -26.94 -4.92
N VAL A 71 -0.83 -25.65 -4.57
CA VAL A 71 0.04 -25.06 -3.54
C VAL A 71 -0.38 -25.52 -2.15
N LYS A 72 0.60 -26.03 -1.40
CA LYS A 72 0.47 -26.30 0.03
C LYS A 72 0.96 -25.09 0.80
N VAL A 73 0.04 -24.39 1.46
CA VAL A 73 0.39 -23.28 2.35
C VAL A 73 1.20 -23.85 3.52
N THR A 74 2.44 -23.40 3.64
CA THR A 74 3.31 -23.77 4.77
C THR A 74 3.21 -22.73 5.87
N ASP A 75 3.47 -23.14 7.12
CA ASP A 75 3.62 -22.23 8.27
C ASP A 75 4.95 -21.46 8.26
N HIS A 76 5.73 -21.58 7.17
CA HIS A 76 6.95 -20.82 6.97
C HIS A 76 6.65 -19.57 6.14
N PHE A 77 6.86 -18.41 6.75
CA PHE A 77 6.56 -17.11 6.15
C PHE A 77 7.86 -16.37 5.90
N PRO A 78 8.11 -15.87 4.68
CA PRO A 78 9.29 -15.04 4.45
C PRO A 78 9.16 -13.77 5.29
N GLU A 79 10.19 -13.48 6.08
CA GLU A 79 10.26 -12.21 6.80
C GLU A 79 10.38 -11.06 5.78
N GLY A 80 9.44 -10.13 5.83
CA GLY A 80 9.53 -8.90 5.05
C GLY A 80 10.68 -8.01 5.51
N ARG A 81 11.04 -7.03 4.67
CA ARG A 81 12.10 -6.08 5.02
C ARG A 81 11.68 -5.26 6.23
N GLU A 82 12.62 -4.92 7.10
CA GLU A 82 12.39 -3.92 8.14
C GLU A 82 12.72 -2.52 7.61
N ILE A 83 11.74 -1.61 7.65
CA ILE A 83 11.84 -0.27 7.07
C ILE A 83 11.52 0.77 8.16
N GLN A 84 12.40 1.76 8.30
CA GLN A 84 12.18 2.88 9.22
C GLN A 84 11.67 4.08 8.45
N ILE A 85 10.56 4.66 8.91
CA ILE A 85 9.96 5.85 8.31
C ILE A 85 10.09 7.02 9.29
N PRO A 86 10.90 8.05 9.00
CA PRO A 86 10.97 9.24 9.83
C PRO A 86 9.66 10.02 9.73
N VAL A 87 9.14 10.51 10.86
CA VAL A 87 7.87 11.23 10.92
C VAL A 87 7.98 12.47 11.79
N CYS A 88 7.53 13.58 11.24
CA CYS A 88 7.30 14.83 11.95
C CYS A 88 5.86 14.87 12.41
N TYR A 89 5.67 14.75 13.72
CA TYR A 89 4.35 14.72 14.33
C TYR A 89 3.83 16.11 14.68
N GLY A 90 2.51 16.26 14.60
CA GLY A 90 1.80 17.44 15.07
C GLY A 90 2.00 18.69 14.22
N GLY A 91 1.48 19.82 14.72
CA GLY A 91 1.54 21.11 14.04
C GLY A 91 0.94 21.06 12.64
N GLU A 92 1.62 21.67 11.67
CA GLU A 92 1.21 21.64 10.26
C GLU A 92 1.34 20.26 9.60
N PHE A 93 2.21 19.39 10.13
CA PHE A 93 2.46 18.06 9.60
C PHE A 93 1.41 17.05 10.07
N GLY A 94 0.88 17.24 11.28
CA GLY A 94 -0.09 16.38 11.95
C GLY A 94 -1.28 17.15 12.52
N PRO A 95 -2.15 17.72 11.67
CA PRO A 95 -3.23 18.61 12.10
C PRO A 95 -4.30 17.92 12.96
N ASP A 96 -4.36 16.58 13.00
CA ASP A 96 -5.31 15.84 13.84
C ASP A 96 -4.71 15.34 15.15
N LEU A 97 -3.41 15.53 15.39
CA LEU A 97 -2.76 14.96 16.58
C LEU A 97 -3.43 15.43 17.89
N GLU A 98 -3.80 16.70 17.96
CA GLU A 98 -4.51 17.27 19.12
C GLU A 98 -5.90 16.65 19.29
N THR A 99 -6.65 16.47 18.20
CA THR A 99 -7.97 15.83 18.23
C THR A 99 -7.87 14.37 18.63
N VAL A 100 -6.89 13.63 18.09
CA VAL A 100 -6.66 12.22 18.45
C VAL A 100 -6.28 12.10 19.93
N ALA A 101 -5.38 12.95 20.42
CA ALA A 101 -5.02 13.02 21.84
C ALA A 101 -6.26 13.22 22.73
N HIS A 102 -7.12 14.18 22.38
CA HIS A 102 -8.37 14.43 23.08
C HIS A 102 -9.33 13.22 23.07
N GLU A 103 -9.62 12.64 21.91
CA GLU A 103 -10.55 11.50 21.75
C GLU A 103 -10.05 10.22 22.43
N THR A 104 -8.74 10.06 22.56
CA THR A 104 -8.10 8.89 23.22
C THR A 104 -7.83 9.13 24.70
N HIS A 105 -8.11 10.33 25.23
CA HIS A 105 -7.77 10.74 26.60
C HIS A 105 -6.27 10.61 26.92
N MET A 106 -5.42 10.92 25.95
CA MET A 106 -3.96 10.88 26.04
C MET A 106 -3.38 12.27 25.78
N SER A 107 -2.17 12.53 26.26
CA SER A 107 -1.36 13.65 25.77
C SER A 107 -0.87 13.38 24.33
N LYS A 108 -0.46 14.44 23.62
CA LYS A 108 0.13 14.29 22.29
C LYS A 108 1.40 13.43 22.34
N GLU A 109 2.20 13.62 23.37
CA GLU A 109 3.46 12.89 23.60
C GLU A 109 3.19 11.40 23.79
N GLU A 110 2.14 11.04 24.53
CA GLU A 110 1.71 9.64 24.67
C GLU A 110 1.17 9.06 23.36
N VAL A 111 0.42 9.82 22.56
CA VAL A 111 -0.04 9.37 21.23
C VAL A 111 1.16 9.11 20.31
N ILE A 112 2.13 10.04 20.28
CA ILE A 112 3.36 9.88 19.48
C ILE A 112 4.14 8.66 19.95
N ALA A 113 4.38 8.51 21.25
CA ALA A 113 5.12 7.39 21.81
C ALA A 113 4.44 6.06 21.51
N LEU A 114 3.12 5.99 21.63
CA LEU A 114 2.35 4.78 21.34
C LEU A 114 2.35 4.44 19.85
N HIS A 115 2.12 5.44 18.98
CA HIS A 115 2.11 5.23 17.54
C HIS A 115 3.50 4.83 17.02
N SER A 116 4.57 5.51 17.45
CA SER A 116 5.94 5.21 17.03
C SER A 116 6.52 3.93 17.66
N GLY A 117 6.06 3.55 18.84
CA GLY A 117 6.43 2.29 19.50
C GLY A 117 5.79 1.05 18.87
N GLY A 118 4.79 1.23 17.98
CA GLY A 118 4.15 0.14 17.25
C GLY A 118 5.08 -0.54 16.25
N ILE A 119 4.89 -1.85 16.06
CA ILE A 119 5.50 -2.61 14.97
C ILE A 119 4.40 -2.89 13.96
N TYR A 120 4.59 -2.39 12.75
CA TYR A 120 3.57 -2.48 11.72
C TYR A 120 3.97 -3.44 10.62
N THR A 121 2.97 -4.04 9.98
CA THR A 121 3.15 -4.88 8.80
C THR A 121 2.29 -4.33 7.67
N VAL A 122 2.87 -4.18 6.48
CA VAL A 122 2.14 -3.80 5.27
C VAL A 122 1.25 -4.97 4.87
N ALA A 123 -0.07 -4.81 5.03
CA ALA A 123 -1.03 -5.85 4.72
C ALA A 123 -1.57 -5.78 3.29
N ALA A 124 -1.58 -4.58 2.71
CA ALA A 124 -1.93 -4.35 1.32
C ALA A 124 -1.27 -3.06 0.83
N ILE A 125 -0.99 -2.98 -0.46
CA ILE A 125 -0.69 -1.74 -1.17
C ILE A 125 -1.88 -1.45 -2.09
N GLY A 126 -2.52 -0.29 -1.96
CA GLY A 126 -3.75 0.01 -2.72
C GLY A 126 -4.44 1.29 -2.28
N PHE A 127 -5.62 1.61 -2.85
CA PHE A 127 -6.28 2.95 -2.90
C PHE A 127 -5.60 3.96 -3.84
N SER A 128 -4.28 4.09 -3.75
CA SER A 128 -3.46 4.80 -4.74
C SER A 128 -2.09 4.12 -4.86
N PRO A 129 -1.33 4.31 -5.95
CA PRO A 129 -0.03 3.67 -6.13
C PRO A 129 0.89 3.91 -4.93
N GLY A 130 1.37 2.84 -4.31
CA GLY A 130 2.27 2.89 -3.15
C GLY A 130 1.63 3.18 -1.79
N PHE A 131 0.31 3.36 -1.68
CA PHE A 131 -0.34 3.63 -0.38
C PHE A 131 -0.39 2.33 0.44
N PRO A 132 0.25 2.29 1.62
CA PRO A 132 0.30 1.09 2.44
C PRO A 132 -0.83 1.08 3.47
N TYR A 133 -1.56 -0.03 3.53
CA TYR A 133 -2.43 -0.33 4.66
C TYR A 133 -1.67 -1.13 5.70
N LEU A 134 -1.58 -0.59 6.91
CA LEU A 134 -0.74 -1.13 7.96
C LEU A 134 -1.57 -1.78 9.05
N LEU A 135 -1.23 -3.03 9.39
CA LEU A 135 -1.65 -3.68 10.62
C LEU A 135 -0.66 -3.37 11.74
N GLY A 136 -1.09 -3.49 13.00
CA GLY A 136 -0.23 -3.28 14.17
C GLY A 136 -0.44 -1.93 14.87
N LEU A 137 -1.45 -1.14 14.48
CA LEU A 137 -1.83 0.06 15.22
C LEU A 137 -2.30 -0.33 16.65
N PRO A 138 -1.74 0.25 17.72
CA PRO A 138 -2.18 -0.03 19.08
C PRO A 138 -3.65 0.26 19.31
N GLU A 139 -4.35 -0.62 20.02
CA GLU A 139 -5.80 -0.56 20.23
C GLU A 139 -6.29 0.77 20.82
N LYS A 140 -5.50 1.40 21.70
CA LYS A 140 -5.84 2.71 22.27
C LYS A 140 -5.91 3.84 21.25
N LEU A 141 -5.32 3.67 20.07
CA LEU A 141 -5.38 4.64 18.97
C LEU A 141 -6.46 4.28 17.94
N HIS A 142 -7.29 3.26 18.19
CA HIS A 142 -8.33 2.88 17.24
C HIS A 142 -9.47 3.91 17.27
N LEU A 143 -9.54 4.74 16.23
CA LEU A 143 -10.57 5.76 16.08
C LEU A 143 -11.29 5.62 14.74
N PRO A 144 -12.61 5.81 14.66
CA PRO A 144 -13.30 5.82 13.38
C PRO A 144 -12.75 6.92 12.48
N ARG A 145 -12.96 6.77 11.16
CA ARG A 145 -12.65 7.84 10.20
C ARG A 145 -13.34 9.15 10.62
N ARG A 146 -12.75 10.27 10.23
CA ARG A 146 -13.37 11.59 10.34
C ARG A 146 -14.76 11.56 9.66
N LYS A 147 -15.74 12.20 10.31
CA LYS A 147 -17.11 12.34 9.76
C LYS A 147 -17.12 13.06 8.40
N THR A 148 -16.27 14.08 8.28
CA THR A 148 -16.09 14.84 7.04
C THR A 148 -14.65 14.66 6.55
N PRO A 149 -14.44 13.99 5.39
CA PRO A 149 -13.13 13.88 4.76
C PRO A 149 -12.55 15.24 4.40
N ARG A 150 -11.21 15.36 4.43
CA ARG A 150 -10.51 16.51 3.84
C ARG A 150 -10.54 16.41 2.33
N LEU A 151 -10.65 17.56 1.67
CA LEU A 151 -10.52 17.66 0.20
C LEU A 151 -9.08 17.40 -0.26
N GLY A 152 -8.09 17.69 0.60
CA GLY A 152 -6.69 17.41 0.33
C GLY A 152 -5.95 17.02 1.60
N VAL A 153 -5.34 15.85 1.58
CA VAL A 153 -4.35 15.35 2.53
C VAL A 153 -3.01 15.38 1.79
N PRO A 154 -1.99 16.12 2.27
CA PRO A 154 -0.71 16.22 1.59
C PRO A 154 0.00 14.87 1.39
N ALA A 155 0.86 14.79 0.36
CA ALA A 155 1.77 13.67 0.19
C ALA A 155 2.70 13.52 1.42
N GLY A 156 3.04 12.29 1.76
CA GLY A 156 3.81 11.91 2.94
C GLY A 156 3.01 11.91 4.24
N SER A 157 1.74 12.31 4.26
CA SER A 157 0.94 12.33 5.49
C SER A 157 0.80 10.92 6.08
N VAL A 158 1.17 10.78 7.35
CA VAL A 158 1.02 9.57 8.16
C VAL A 158 -0.28 9.70 8.95
N ALA A 159 -1.17 8.73 8.77
CA ALA A 159 -2.53 8.82 9.27
C ALA A 159 -3.05 7.49 9.82
N ILE A 160 -4.09 7.57 10.66
CA ILE A 160 -4.77 6.43 11.26
C ILE A 160 -6.28 6.45 10.99
N ALA A 161 -6.88 5.26 10.86
CA ALA A 161 -8.33 5.08 10.87
C ALA A 161 -8.71 3.63 11.18
N GLY A 162 -9.75 3.46 12.00
CA GLY A 162 -10.13 2.16 12.54
C GLY A 162 -8.92 1.53 13.23
N GLN A 163 -8.56 0.33 12.80
CA GLN A 163 -7.46 -0.45 13.36
C GLN A 163 -6.15 -0.29 12.56
N GLN A 164 -6.08 0.70 11.67
CA GLN A 164 -5.04 0.79 10.65
C GLN A 164 -4.29 2.11 10.71
N ALA A 165 -3.00 2.02 10.36
CA ALA A 165 -2.18 3.16 9.98
C ALA A 165 -1.90 3.12 8.46
N GLY A 166 -1.50 4.24 7.90
CA GLY A 166 -1.20 4.38 6.48
C GLY A 166 -0.45 5.66 6.18
N ILE A 167 0.12 5.74 4.97
CA ILE A 167 0.92 6.88 4.52
C ILE A 167 0.45 7.28 3.13
N TYR A 168 0.03 8.53 2.96
CA TYR A 168 -0.45 9.05 1.68
C TYR A 168 0.74 9.27 0.72
N PRO A 169 0.89 8.53 -0.39
CA PRO A 169 2.00 8.74 -1.33
C PRO A 169 1.83 10.03 -2.13
N PHE A 170 0.58 10.45 -2.35
CA PHE A 170 0.20 11.62 -3.12
C PHE A 170 -0.77 12.50 -2.35
N SER A 171 -0.93 13.73 -2.81
CA SER A 171 -2.00 14.58 -2.33
C SER A 171 -3.35 14.07 -2.83
N SER A 172 -4.25 13.68 -1.93
CA SER A 172 -5.58 13.19 -2.27
C SER A 172 -6.63 13.54 -1.21
N PRO A 173 -7.92 13.50 -1.52
CA PRO A 173 -8.95 13.53 -0.49
C PRO A 173 -8.79 12.36 0.49
N GLY A 174 -9.16 12.56 1.76
CA GLY A 174 -8.97 11.54 2.79
C GLY A 174 -9.70 11.82 4.11
N GLY A 175 -10.26 10.76 4.70
CA GLY A 175 -10.97 10.81 5.99
C GLY A 175 -10.20 10.24 7.18
N TRP A 176 -8.91 9.96 7.02
CA TRP A 176 -8.07 9.44 8.10
C TRP A 176 -7.54 10.58 8.96
N HIS A 177 -7.23 10.29 10.23
CA HIS A 177 -6.67 11.27 11.16
C HIS A 177 -5.15 11.37 10.93
N VAL A 178 -4.69 12.53 10.47
CA VAL A 178 -3.29 12.80 10.13
C VAL A 178 -2.50 13.18 11.38
N LEU A 179 -1.58 12.30 11.79
CA LEU A 179 -0.76 12.46 12.99
C LEU A 179 0.57 13.17 12.72
N GLY A 180 1.06 13.07 11.49
CA GLY A 180 2.35 13.62 11.09
C GLY A 180 2.61 13.48 9.59
N ARG A 181 3.84 13.78 9.18
CA ARG A 181 4.28 13.68 7.79
C ARG A 181 5.70 13.12 7.71
N THR A 182 5.96 12.30 6.69
CA THR A 182 7.31 11.89 6.28
C THR A 182 7.71 12.64 5.00
N ASP A 183 9.01 12.83 4.78
CA ASP A 183 9.59 13.33 3.53
C ASP A 183 10.05 12.20 2.59
N ILE A 184 9.91 10.95 3.00
CA ILE A 184 10.17 9.80 2.14
C ILE A 184 9.13 9.73 1.02
N SER A 185 9.60 9.56 -0.22
CA SER A 185 8.74 9.22 -1.35
C SER A 185 8.38 7.73 -1.33
N LEU A 186 7.08 7.43 -1.30
CA LEU A 186 6.57 6.05 -1.26
C LEU A 186 6.38 5.44 -2.64
N PHE A 187 6.27 6.26 -3.67
CA PHE A 187 6.04 5.80 -5.03
C PHE A 187 6.73 6.71 -6.03
N ASP A 188 7.59 6.13 -6.86
CA ASP A 188 8.23 6.76 -8.00
C ASP A 188 7.99 5.92 -9.27
N PRO A 189 7.21 6.41 -10.25
CA PRO A 189 6.95 5.67 -11.49
C PRO A 189 8.21 5.42 -12.34
N GLN A 190 9.32 6.13 -12.08
CA GLN A 190 10.60 5.95 -12.75
C GLN A 190 11.53 4.97 -12.01
N ALA A 191 11.23 4.61 -10.76
CA ALA A 191 12.00 3.66 -9.98
C ALA A 191 11.64 2.21 -10.34
N THR A 192 12.55 1.28 -10.03
CA THR A 192 12.32 -0.17 -10.19
C THR A 192 12.75 -0.89 -8.90
N PRO A 193 11.81 -1.37 -8.07
CA PRO A 193 10.34 -1.26 -8.21
C PRO A 193 9.84 0.18 -7.96
N PRO A 194 8.65 0.55 -8.48
CA PRO A 194 8.13 1.91 -8.36
C PRO A 194 7.58 2.22 -6.97
N ALA A 195 7.08 1.23 -6.24
CA ALA A 195 6.66 1.40 -4.86
C ALA A 195 7.82 1.06 -3.89
N LEU A 196 8.03 1.92 -2.88
CA LEU A 196 9.03 1.68 -1.84
C LEU A 196 8.67 0.46 -0.98
N LEU A 197 7.39 0.34 -0.62
CA LEU A 197 6.85 -0.67 0.28
C LEU A 197 6.10 -1.75 -0.51
N LYS A 198 6.18 -3.00 -0.03
CA LYS A 198 5.39 -4.13 -0.53
C LYS A 198 4.68 -4.85 0.61
N SER A 199 3.59 -5.56 0.29
CA SER A 199 2.91 -6.41 1.26
C SER A 199 3.88 -7.39 1.93
N GLY A 200 3.75 -7.55 3.24
CA GLY A 200 4.64 -8.32 4.09
C GLY A 200 5.82 -7.54 4.67
N ASP A 201 6.21 -6.38 4.12
CA ASP A 201 7.24 -5.54 4.75
C ASP A 201 6.81 -5.13 6.17
N ARG A 202 7.79 -5.03 7.06
CA ARG A 202 7.63 -4.57 8.43
C ARG A 202 8.16 -3.15 8.54
N LEU A 203 7.47 -2.29 9.28
CA LEU A 203 7.89 -0.91 9.44
C LEU A 203 7.77 -0.40 10.88
N ARG A 204 8.59 0.58 11.17
CA ARG A 204 8.52 1.39 12.40
C ARG A 204 8.56 2.86 12.05
N PHE A 205 7.76 3.65 12.74
CA PHE A 205 7.80 5.10 12.62
C PHE A 205 8.82 5.67 13.60
N ILE A 206 9.72 6.53 13.12
CA ILE A 206 10.77 7.14 13.92
C ILE A 206 10.43 8.63 14.08
N PRO A 207 10.09 9.13 15.29
CA PRO A 207 9.84 10.55 15.49
C PRO A 207 11.09 11.37 15.20
N VAL A 208 10.96 12.41 14.38
CA VAL A 208 12.02 13.38 14.08
C VAL A 208 11.50 14.81 14.25
N GLY A 209 12.40 15.75 14.53
CA GLY A 209 12.01 17.13 14.84
C GLY A 209 11.64 17.99 13.63
N LYS A 210 12.13 17.65 12.42
CA LYS A 210 11.87 18.36 11.17
C LYS A 210 11.89 17.41 9.98
N CYS A 211 11.05 17.69 8.98
CA CYS A 211 10.90 16.92 7.76
C CYS A 211 10.85 17.90 6.60
N GLY A 212 11.47 17.53 5.49
CA GLY A 212 11.39 18.29 4.26
C GLY A 212 10.01 18.23 3.61
N ALA A 213 9.95 18.74 2.38
CA ALA A 213 8.91 18.31 1.46
C ALA A 213 9.27 16.91 0.94
N VAL A 214 8.27 16.06 0.69
CA VAL A 214 8.51 14.84 -0.09
C VAL A 214 9.11 15.26 -1.44
N GLU A 215 10.28 14.73 -1.78
CA GLU A 215 10.91 15.05 -3.07
C GLU A 215 9.93 14.71 -4.19
N LYS A 216 9.52 15.73 -4.94
CA LYS A 216 8.66 15.53 -6.12
C LYS A 216 9.48 14.80 -7.16
N ILE A 217 8.96 13.68 -7.64
CA ILE A 217 9.51 13.03 -8.82
C ILE A 217 9.34 13.97 -10.01
N SER A 218 10.48 14.45 -10.51
CA SER A 218 10.57 15.11 -11.81
C SER A 218 10.22 14.06 -12.86
N THR A 219 9.14 14.30 -13.60
CA THR A 219 8.92 13.58 -14.85
C THR A 219 10.05 13.95 -15.79
N LYS A 220 11.01 13.05 -16.00
CA LYS A 220 11.94 13.18 -17.12
C LYS A 220 11.10 13.14 -18.39
N GLU A 221 11.11 14.24 -19.15
CA GLU A 221 10.69 14.21 -20.55
C GLU A 221 11.52 13.13 -21.24
N THR A 222 10.84 12.14 -21.82
CA THR A 222 11.48 11.17 -22.70
C THR A 222 11.97 11.92 -23.94
N ALA A 223 13.22 12.34 -23.91
CA ALA A 223 13.91 12.91 -25.05
C ALA A 223 14.23 11.78 -26.05
N GLY A 224 13.40 11.65 -27.09
CA GLY A 224 13.68 10.88 -28.30
C GLY A 224 13.68 11.83 -29.49
N SER A 225 14.80 11.90 -30.22
CA SER A 225 15.18 13.01 -31.12
C SER A 225 14.79 12.83 -32.59
N GLU A 226 13.71 12.11 -32.89
CA GLU A 226 13.13 12.12 -34.24
C GLU A 226 11.64 12.48 -34.17
N ARG A 227 11.23 13.47 -34.97
CA ARG A 227 9.85 13.91 -35.08
C ARG A 227 9.16 13.14 -36.20
N TRP A 228 8.21 12.29 -35.83
CA TRP A 228 7.42 11.48 -36.77
C TRP A 228 6.01 12.04 -37.01
N ILE A 229 5.44 12.69 -36.00
CA ILE A 229 4.08 13.23 -36.00
C ILE A 229 4.10 14.56 -35.24
N ASP A 230 3.41 15.57 -35.77
CA ASP A 230 3.13 16.83 -35.08
C ASP A 230 1.69 16.85 -34.54
N VAL A 231 1.55 17.07 -33.24
CA VAL A 231 0.23 17.22 -32.58
C VAL A 231 -0.20 18.68 -32.71
N ILE A 232 -1.04 18.98 -33.71
CA ILE A 232 -1.53 20.37 -33.95
C ILE A 232 -2.51 20.81 -32.86
N GLN A 233 -3.38 19.91 -32.40
CA GLN A 233 -4.34 20.18 -31.33
C GLN A 233 -4.66 18.87 -30.58
N PRO A 234 -4.23 18.71 -29.31
CA PRO A 234 -4.60 17.54 -28.52
C PRO A 234 -6.05 17.64 -28.02
N GLY A 235 -6.67 16.48 -27.79
CA GLY A 235 -7.92 16.38 -27.04
C GLY A 235 -7.68 16.40 -25.53
N ALA A 236 -8.76 16.41 -24.74
CA ALA A 236 -8.68 16.53 -23.28
C ALA A 236 -7.90 15.40 -22.57
N LEU A 237 -7.78 14.22 -23.19
CA LEU A 237 -7.11 13.03 -22.63
C LEU A 237 -6.31 12.27 -23.71
N THR A 238 -5.59 12.99 -24.57
CA THR A 238 -4.68 12.36 -25.53
C THR A 238 -3.51 11.74 -24.79
N THR A 239 -3.43 10.40 -24.78
CA THR A 239 -2.35 9.65 -24.13
C THR A 239 -1.69 8.71 -25.12
N VAL A 240 -0.39 8.46 -24.93
CA VAL A 240 0.34 7.37 -25.59
C VAL A 240 0.38 6.21 -24.59
N GLN A 241 -0.12 5.06 -25.01
CA GLN A 241 -0.21 3.88 -24.16
C GLN A 241 0.63 2.75 -24.77
N ASP A 242 1.41 2.09 -23.93
CA ASP A 242 2.08 0.83 -24.27
C ASP A 242 1.13 -0.36 -23.96
N LEU A 243 1.68 -1.57 -23.84
CA LEU A 243 0.91 -2.78 -23.51
C LEU A 243 0.44 -2.83 -22.05
N GLY A 244 0.68 -1.78 -21.27
CA GLY A 244 0.39 -1.71 -19.84
C GLY A 244 1.56 -2.19 -18.98
N ARG A 245 1.36 -2.13 -17.66
CA ARG A 245 2.37 -2.44 -16.64
C ARG A 245 1.86 -3.55 -15.71
N PRO A 246 2.03 -4.84 -16.07
CA PRO A 246 1.65 -5.96 -15.20
C PRO A 246 2.71 -6.25 -14.12
N GLY A 247 2.29 -6.71 -12.94
CA GLY A 247 3.20 -7.33 -11.96
C GLY A 247 3.90 -6.37 -10.98
N TYR A 248 3.25 -5.26 -10.62
CA TYR A 248 3.76 -4.26 -9.68
C TYR A 248 2.83 -4.02 -8.49
#